data_AF-A0A357EBC9-F1
#
_entry.id   AF-A0A357EBC9-F1
#
_cell.length_a   1.000
_cell.length_b   1.000
_cell.length_c   1.000
_cell.angle_alpha   90.00
_cell.angle_beta   90.00
_cell.angle_gamma   90.00
#
_symmetry.space_group_name_H-M   'P 1'
#
loop_
_entity.id
_entity.type
_entity.pdbx_description
1 polymer ?
#
loop_
_entity_poly.entity_id
_entity_poly.type
_entity_poly.pdbx_seq_one_letter_code
_entity_poly.pdbx_strand_id
1 'polypeptide(L)'
;MRRCFYIFNTEASMGQTATKRPFPHQLFEQLSKAECASFIEALHYMTESSTTADVKEALVRFQNLFPFSRVIGGLARLSPNGNFDGFTNVVNVSYPEEWIKLYWQNGYFEVDPVFQTALNKPGTQHWGTTYREATSPKQQEFMTAAREFGLGDGITTGSADPSCRVATFCSFASASSVDAARYVPLIEYFGYYVHMALLRTAPAKAQSMNRCVKRLTMRELTILNWVKNGKTNWEIAQIMGVTERTIRFHVESIFSKLDVTSRSQAVATAIEHGLPNVV
;
A
#
# COMPACT_ATOMS: atom_id res chain seq x y z
N MET A 1 15.74 0.61 -12.86
CA MET A 1 14.56 -0.09 -13.42
C MET A 1 13.30 0.62 -12.93
N ARG A 2 12.92 1.78 -13.47
CA ARG A 2 11.80 1.94 -14.44
C ARG A 2 11.16 0.62 -14.93
N ARG A 3 9.98 0.28 -14.40
CA ARG A 3 8.83 -0.35 -15.09
C ARG A 3 7.77 -0.77 -14.06
N CYS A 4 6.62 -0.07 -14.09
CA CYS A 4 5.25 -0.53 -13.79
C CYS A 4 4.35 0.69 -13.57
N PHE A 5 4.14 1.47 -14.63
CA PHE A 5 3.08 2.47 -14.72
C PHE A 5 2.66 2.54 -16.19
N TYR A 6 1.77 1.64 -16.58
CA TYR A 6 1.06 1.67 -17.85
C TYR A 6 -0.32 1.08 -17.62
N ILE A 7 -1.27 1.92 -17.24
CA ILE A 7 -2.69 1.71 -17.50
C ILE A 7 -3.21 3.09 -17.94
N PHE A 8 -4.06 3.10 -18.97
CA PHE A 8 -4.46 4.22 -19.85
C PHE A 8 -3.51 4.50 -21.01
N ASN A 9 -3.63 3.69 -22.06
CA ASN A 9 -3.33 4.11 -23.42
C ASN A 9 -4.47 3.61 -24.32
N THR A 10 -5.34 4.52 -24.74
CA THR A 10 -6.16 4.38 -25.95
C THR A 10 -5.65 5.38 -26.95
N GLU A 11 -5.43 4.91 -28.18
CA GLU A 11 -4.84 5.65 -29.29
C GLU A 11 -5.63 6.93 -29.63
N ALA A 12 -4.93 8.06 -29.74
CA ALA A 12 -5.36 9.19 -30.55
C ALA A 12 -4.14 10.00 -31.02
N SER A 13 -4.24 10.48 -32.25
CA SER A 13 -3.15 10.96 -33.09
C SER A 13 -2.50 12.28 -32.66
N MET A 14 -1.32 12.47 -33.24
CA MET A 14 -0.34 13.56 -33.11
C MET A 14 -0.88 14.98 -32.86
N GLY A 15 -0.21 15.68 -31.94
CA GLY A 15 0.00 17.12 -32.06
C GLY A 15 -0.48 17.98 -30.90
N GLN A 16 -0.11 17.67 -29.66
CA GLN A 16 -0.15 18.65 -28.55
C GLN A 16 0.81 18.23 -27.45
N THR A 17 1.51 19.19 -26.86
CA THR A 17 2.46 19.03 -25.75
C THR A 17 1.81 18.27 -24.59
N ALA A 18 2.07 16.97 -24.50
CA ALA A 18 1.50 16.12 -23.47
C ALA A 18 2.00 16.58 -22.10
N THR A 19 1.10 17.18 -21.31
CA THR A 19 1.30 17.38 -19.88
C THR A 19 1.63 16.02 -19.27
N LYS A 20 2.75 15.91 -18.53
CA LYS A 20 3.25 14.63 -17.96
C LYS A 20 2.21 13.85 -17.13
N ARG A 21 1.10 14.49 -16.72
CA ARG A 21 -0.08 13.90 -16.07
C ARG A 21 -1.34 14.71 -16.46
N PRO A 22 -2.11 14.29 -17.47
CA PRO A 22 -3.36 14.97 -17.82
C PRO A 22 -4.41 14.78 -16.71
N PHE A 23 -5.24 15.79 -16.48
CA PHE A 23 -6.39 15.68 -15.59
C PHE A 23 -7.43 14.72 -16.20
N PRO A 24 -8.02 13.79 -15.43
CA PRO A 24 -8.90 12.75 -15.98
C PRO A 24 -10.32 13.30 -16.24
N HIS A 25 -10.48 14.18 -17.23
CA HIS A 25 -11.76 14.81 -17.56
C HIS A 25 -12.91 13.81 -17.77
N GLN A 26 -12.64 12.71 -18.47
CA GLN A 26 -13.61 11.64 -18.76
C GLN A 26 -14.22 11.01 -17.50
N LEU A 27 -13.50 11.02 -16.38
CA LEU A 27 -14.00 10.51 -15.10
C LEU A 27 -15.17 11.37 -14.59
N PHE A 28 -15.04 12.69 -14.72
CA PHE A 28 -16.00 13.66 -14.21
C PHE A 28 -17.19 13.85 -15.15
N GLU A 29 -17.05 13.51 -16.43
CA GLU A 29 -18.15 13.51 -17.40
C GLU A 29 -19.26 12.51 -17.04
N GLN A 30 -18.94 11.45 -16.30
CA GLN A 30 -19.89 10.44 -15.83
C GLN A 30 -20.59 10.82 -14.51
N LEU A 31 -20.22 11.97 -13.91
CA LEU A 31 -20.77 12.45 -12.65
C LEU A 31 -21.72 13.63 -12.90
N SER A 32 -22.84 13.64 -12.19
CA SER A 32 -23.65 14.85 -12.05
C SER A 32 -22.86 15.97 -11.36
N LYS A 33 -23.30 17.22 -11.49
CA LYS A 33 -22.66 18.37 -10.81
C LYS A 33 -22.57 18.17 -9.29
N ALA A 34 -23.61 17.59 -8.69
CA ALA A 34 -23.66 17.32 -7.25
C ALA A 34 -22.69 16.20 -6.84
N GLU A 35 -22.63 15.11 -7.61
CA GLU A 35 -21.66 14.03 -7.39
C GLU A 35 -20.22 14.53 -7.55
N CYS A 36 -19.96 15.36 -8.56
CA CYS A 36 -18.63 15.95 -8.80
C CYS A 36 -18.18 16.83 -7.62
N ALA A 37 -19.03 17.74 -7.16
CA ALA A 37 -18.72 18.60 -6.01
C ALA A 37 -18.41 17.77 -4.74
N SER A 38 -19.24 16.77 -4.47
CA SER A 38 -19.09 15.93 -3.29
C SER A 38 -17.89 14.98 -3.38
N PHE A 39 -17.58 14.49 -4.58
CA PHE A 39 -16.39 13.68 -4.83
C PHE A 39 -15.11 14.49 -4.64
N ILE A 40 -15.08 15.75 -5.10
CA ILE A 40 -13.98 16.68 -4.83
C ILE A 40 -13.85 16.96 -3.34
N GLU A 41 -14.96 17.11 -2.62
CA GLU A 41 -14.95 17.27 -1.16
C GLU A 41 -14.35 16.03 -0.47
N ALA A 42 -14.75 14.82 -0.86
CA ALA A 42 -14.16 13.59 -0.33
C ALA A 42 -12.65 13.49 -0.62
N LEU A 43 -12.21 13.87 -1.83
CA LEU A 43 -10.79 13.94 -2.20
C LEU A 43 -10.02 14.95 -1.34
N HIS A 44 -10.60 16.13 -1.11
CA HIS A 44 -10.00 17.17 -0.27
C HIS A 44 -9.76 16.65 1.16
N TYR A 45 -10.80 16.14 1.82
CA TYR A 45 -10.66 15.63 3.19
C TYR A 45 -9.73 14.41 3.28
N MET A 46 -9.73 13.52 2.28
CA MET A 46 -8.77 12.43 2.22
C MET A 46 -7.32 12.94 2.09
N THR A 47 -7.11 13.98 1.27
CA THR A 47 -5.78 14.60 1.08
C THR A 47 -5.28 15.31 2.34
N GLU A 48 -6.17 15.91 3.12
CA GLU A 48 -5.83 16.59 4.38
C GLU A 48 -5.81 15.65 5.60
N SER A 49 -6.16 14.37 5.45
CA SER A 49 -6.26 13.42 6.57
C SER A 49 -4.93 13.21 7.30
N SER A 50 -4.88 13.58 8.58
CA SER A 50 -3.73 13.49 9.48
C SER A 50 -3.86 12.37 10.51
N THR A 51 -5.07 11.88 10.75
CA THR A 51 -5.38 10.78 11.67
C THR A 51 -6.20 9.68 10.99
N THR A 52 -6.26 8.50 11.63
CA THR A 52 -7.14 7.41 11.16
C THR A 52 -8.62 7.79 11.22
N ALA A 53 -9.01 8.69 12.14
CA ALA A 53 -10.38 9.19 12.21
C ALA A 53 -10.73 10.05 10.98
N ASP A 54 -9.80 10.90 10.53
CA ASP A 54 -9.98 11.73 9.33
C ASP A 54 -10.19 10.85 8.09
N VAL A 55 -9.38 9.79 7.96
CA VAL A 55 -9.53 8.80 6.86
C VAL A 55 -10.91 8.15 6.92
N LYS A 56 -11.36 7.74 8.11
CA LYS A 56 -12.69 7.14 8.28
C LYS A 56 -13.79 8.12 7.85
N GLU A 57 -13.72 9.38 8.27
CA GLU A 57 -14.72 10.40 7.89
C GLU A 57 -14.74 10.64 6.38
N ALA A 58 -13.58 10.76 5.74
CA ALA A 58 -13.50 10.92 4.29
C ALA A 58 -14.05 9.70 3.53
N LEU A 59 -13.84 8.48 4.04
CA LEU A 59 -14.46 7.27 3.49
C LEU A 59 -15.98 7.24 3.70
N VAL A 60 -16.50 7.71 4.84
CA VAL A 60 -17.95 7.86 5.07
C VAL A 60 -18.55 8.81 4.03
N ARG A 61 -17.88 9.95 3.77
CA ARG A 61 -18.32 10.90 2.74
C ARG A 61 -18.42 10.22 1.39
N PHE A 62 -17.38 9.53 0.95
CA PHE A 62 -17.42 8.76 -0.30
C PHE A 62 -18.55 7.72 -0.30
N GLN A 63 -18.71 6.97 0.79
CA GLN A 63 -19.75 5.95 0.92
C GLN A 63 -21.16 6.55 0.72
N ASN A 64 -21.44 7.72 1.26
CA ASN A 64 -22.75 8.37 1.15
C ASN A 64 -23.07 8.88 -0.27
N LEU A 65 -22.08 8.94 -1.17
CA LEU A 65 -22.27 9.41 -2.56
C LEU A 65 -22.63 8.29 -3.53
N PHE A 66 -22.28 7.05 -3.21
CA PHE A 66 -22.30 5.93 -4.13
C PHE A 66 -23.01 4.72 -3.49
N PRO A 67 -23.48 3.74 -4.27
CA PRO A 67 -24.35 2.67 -3.77
C PRO A 67 -23.61 1.57 -2.98
N PHE A 68 -22.50 1.91 -2.32
CA PHE A 68 -21.73 0.98 -1.50
C PHE A 68 -22.28 0.97 -0.07
N SER A 69 -22.78 -0.18 0.37
CA SER A 69 -23.33 -0.33 1.72
C SER A 69 -22.26 -0.65 2.76
N ARG A 70 -21.08 -1.11 2.34
CA ARG A 70 -20.00 -1.59 3.21
C ARG A 70 -18.66 -1.04 2.73
N VAL A 71 -17.90 -0.42 3.63
CA VAL A 71 -16.55 0.09 3.34
C VAL A 71 -15.59 -0.31 4.46
N ILE A 72 -14.42 -0.79 4.06
CA ILE A 72 -13.29 -1.06 4.96
C ILE A 72 -11.98 -0.77 4.23
N GLY A 73 -11.03 -0.18 4.92
CA GLY A 73 -9.68 0.02 4.39
C GLY A 73 -8.65 -0.31 5.44
N GLY A 74 -7.39 -0.50 5.04
CA GLY A 74 -6.38 -0.87 6.00
C GLY A 74 -4.97 -0.93 5.44
N LEU A 75 -4.06 -1.12 6.39
CA LEU A 75 -2.64 -1.28 6.17
C LEU A 75 -2.24 -2.66 6.68
N ALA A 76 -1.60 -3.46 5.83
CA ALA A 76 -1.02 -4.75 6.14
C ALA A 76 0.52 -4.67 6.16
N ARG A 77 1.14 -5.50 7.00
CA ARG A 77 2.57 -5.79 6.92
C ARG A 77 2.80 -6.97 5.99
N LEU A 78 3.91 -6.92 5.29
CA LEU A 78 4.40 -8.03 4.49
C LEU A 78 5.69 -8.56 5.13
N SER A 79 5.85 -9.88 5.12
CA SER A 79 7.10 -10.55 5.43
C SER A 79 8.18 -10.19 4.38
N PRO A 80 9.46 -10.48 4.65
CA PRO A 80 10.54 -10.25 3.68
C PRO A 80 10.34 -10.94 2.33
N ASN A 81 9.54 -12.01 2.30
CA ASN A 81 9.23 -12.77 1.09
C ASN A 81 7.98 -12.25 0.36
N GLY A 82 7.38 -11.15 0.83
CA GLY A 82 6.19 -10.53 0.23
C GLY A 82 4.85 -11.12 0.70
N ASN A 83 4.86 -12.14 1.56
CA ASN A 83 3.63 -12.73 2.11
C ASN A 83 3.03 -11.87 3.21
N PHE A 84 1.71 -11.95 3.42
CA PHE A 84 1.02 -11.28 4.53
C PHE A 84 1.57 -11.66 5.91
N ASP A 85 1.81 -10.66 6.77
CA ASP A 85 2.37 -10.80 8.13
C ASP A 85 1.51 -10.08 9.20
N GLY A 86 0.22 -9.91 8.89
CA GLY A 86 -0.76 -9.29 9.78
C GLY A 86 -1.09 -7.83 9.44
N PHE A 87 -2.19 -7.33 10.01
CA PHE A 87 -2.56 -5.93 9.83
C PHE A 87 -1.80 -5.01 10.79
N THR A 88 -1.49 -3.83 10.30
CA THR A 88 -0.95 -2.71 11.09
C THR A 88 -2.08 -1.84 11.61
N ASN A 89 -3.05 -1.55 10.76
CA ASN A 89 -4.22 -0.74 11.09
C ASN A 89 -5.37 -1.13 10.18
N VAL A 90 -6.59 -1.11 10.70
CA VAL A 90 -7.82 -1.38 9.94
C VAL A 90 -8.83 -0.29 10.27
N VAL A 91 -9.29 0.39 9.22
CA VAL A 91 -10.30 1.43 9.26
C VAL A 91 -11.62 0.81 8.86
N ASN A 92 -12.35 0.29 9.84
CA ASN A 92 -13.72 -0.16 9.62
C ASN A 92 -14.67 1.05 9.57
N VAL A 93 -15.30 1.24 8.40
CA VAL A 93 -16.34 2.26 8.20
C VAL A 93 -17.70 1.67 8.48
N SER A 94 -18.05 0.57 7.82
CA SER A 94 -19.42 0.02 7.83
C SER A 94 -19.51 -1.50 7.69
N TYR A 95 -18.40 -2.24 7.81
CA TYR A 95 -18.46 -3.71 7.89
C TYR A 95 -19.05 -4.14 9.25
N PRO A 96 -19.97 -5.12 9.29
CA PRO A 96 -20.53 -5.64 10.54
C PRO A 96 -19.44 -6.21 11.45
N GLU A 97 -19.56 -6.00 12.76
CA GLU A 97 -18.60 -6.51 13.74
C GLU A 97 -18.61 -8.04 13.79
N GLU A 98 -19.79 -8.65 13.63
CA GLU A 98 -19.99 -10.10 13.56
C GLU A 98 -19.26 -10.71 12.38
N TRP A 99 -19.29 -10.04 11.22
CA TRP A 99 -18.53 -10.46 10.05
C TRP A 99 -17.02 -10.38 10.32
N ILE A 100 -16.54 -9.29 10.90
CA ILE A 100 -15.11 -9.15 11.23
C ILE A 100 -14.67 -10.26 12.18
N LYS A 101 -15.47 -10.56 13.20
CA LYS A 101 -15.20 -11.64 14.14
C LYS A 101 -15.15 -13.00 13.44
N LEU A 102 -16.14 -13.30 12.59
CA LEU A 102 -16.19 -14.54 11.80
C LEU A 102 -14.97 -14.66 10.87
N TYR A 103 -14.60 -13.58 10.19
CA TYR A 103 -13.46 -13.51 9.28
C TYR A 103 -12.15 -13.90 9.97
N TRP A 104 -11.95 -13.41 11.20
CA TRP A 104 -10.79 -13.76 12.01
C TRP A 104 -10.83 -15.19 12.54
N GLN A 105 -11.97 -15.61 13.09
CA GLN A 105 -12.13 -16.94 13.70
C GLN A 105 -11.91 -18.07 12.68
N ASN A 106 -12.36 -17.88 11.44
CA ASN A 106 -12.23 -18.87 10.38
C ASN A 106 -10.96 -18.72 9.54
N GLY A 107 -10.08 -17.75 9.87
CA GLY A 107 -8.85 -17.52 9.14
C GLY A 107 -9.07 -17.09 7.68
N TYR A 108 -10.16 -16.35 7.40
CA TYR A 108 -10.54 -16.05 6.02
C TYR A 108 -9.54 -15.17 5.27
N PHE A 109 -8.64 -14.45 5.94
CA PHE A 109 -7.54 -13.72 5.30
C PHE A 109 -6.63 -14.61 4.42
N GLU A 110 -6.55 -15.92 4.69
CA GLU A 110 -5.76 -16.86 3.90
C GLU A 110 -6.44 -17.26 2.58
N VAL A 111 -7.78 -17.22 2.55
CA VAL A 111 -8.58 -17.76 1.44
C VAL A 111 -9.39 -16.69 0.71
N ASP A 112 -9.51 -15.49 1.26
CA ASP A 112 -10.22 -14.36 0.68
C ASP A 112 -9.58 -13.98 -0.69
N PRO A 113 -10.25 -14.25 -1.82
CA PRO A 113 -9.67 -14.01 -3.13
C PRO A 113 -9.51 -12.51 -3.42
N VAL A 114 -10.34 -11.66 -2.83
CA VAL A 114 -10.24 -10.20 -2.98
C VAL A 114 -9.00 -9.70 -2.26
N PHE A 115 -8.79 -10.11 -1.01
CA PHE A 115 -7.61 -9.72 -0.24
C PHE A 115 -6.32 -10.25 -0.87
N GLN A 116 -6.29 -11.53 -1.24
CA GLN A 116 -5.14 -12.14 -1.91
C GLN A 116 -4.80 -11.44 -3.24
N THR A 117 -5.81 -11.03 -4.01
CA THR A 117 -5.60 -10.29 -5.26
C THR A 117 -5.03 -8.89 -4.98
N ALA A 118 -5.53 -8.20 -3.95
CA ALA A 118 -5.03 -6.87 -3.58
C ALA A 118 -3.55 -6.89 -3.15
N LEU A 119 -3.08 -7.98 -2.54
CA LEU A 119 -1.68 -8.15 -2.15
C LEU A 119 -0.77 -8.49 -3.35
N ASN A 120 -1.24 -9.33 -4.28
CA ASN A 120 -0.40 -9.89 -5.34
C ASN A 120 -0.47 -9.11 -6.67
N LYS A 121 -1.56 -8.39 -6.92
CA LYS A 121 -1.81 -7.63 -8.15
C LYS A 121 -2.25 -6.20 -7.79
N PRO A 122 -1.30 -5.27 -7.56
CA PRO A 122 -1.63 -3.87 -7.28
C PRO A 122 -2.53 -3.27 -8.37
N GLY A 123 -3.49 -2.45 -7.97
CA GLY A 123 -4.50 -1.88 -8.85
C GLY A 123 -5.91 -2.04 -8.28
N THR A 124 -6.90 -1.74 -9.12
CA THR A 124 -8.31 -1.81 -8.75
C THR A 124 -8.96 -3.02 -9.40
N GLN A 125 -9.66 -3.82 -8.61
CA GLN A 125 -10.34 -5.05 -9.03
C GLN A 125 -11.84 -4.95 -8.77
N HIS A 126 -12.63 -5.64 -9.60
CA HIS A 126 -14.05 -5.89 -9.39
C HIS A 126 -14.27 -7.31 -8.87
N TRP A 127 -14.99 -7.44 -7.75
CA TRP A 127 -15.16 -8.72 -7.05
C TRP A 127 -15.87 -9.75 -7.90
N GLY A 128 -16.89 -9.37 -8.68
CA GLY A 128 -17.58 -10.28 -9.60
C GLY A 128 -16.64 -10.95 -10.62
N THR A 129 -15.50 -10.36 -10.96
CA THR A 129 -14.46 -11.01 -11.77
C THR A 129 -13.57 -11.90 -10.92
N THR A 130 -13.08 -11.39 -9.79
CA THR A 130 -12.25 -12.14 -8.83
C THR A 130 -12.94 -13.41 -8.31
N TYR A 131 -14.23 -13.33 -7.99
CA TYR A 131 -15.04 -14.45 -7.51
C TYR A 131 -15.29 -15.53 -8.57
N ARG A 132 -15.32 -15.18 -9.86
CA ARG A 132 -15.44 -16.17 -10.95
C ARG A 132 -14.16 -17.00 -11.12
N GLU A 133 -13.00 -16.42 -10.82
CA GLU A 133 -11.70 -17.10 -10.87
C GLU A 133 -11.43 -17.95 -9.62
N ALA A 134 -12.13 -17.69 -8.51
CA ALA A 134 -11.97 -18.37 -7.24
C ALA A 134 -12.73 -19.69 -7.17
N THR A 135 -12.06 -20.81 -7.41
CA THR A 135 -12.70 -22.13 -7.58
C THR A 135 -12.57 -23.07 -6.39
N SER A 136 -11.75 -22.76 -5.38
CA SER A 136 -11.52 -23.68 -4.26
C SER A 136 -12.74 -23.79 -3.32
N PRO A 137 -12.97 -24.96 -2.67
CA PRO A 137 -14.09 -25.12 -1.73
C PRO A 137 -14.09 -24.09 -0.58
N LYS A 138 -12.92 -23.77 -0.02
CA LYS A 138 -12.80 -22.75 1.04
C LYS A 138 -13.11 -21.34 0.55
N GLN A 139 -12.74 -21.00 -0.69
CA GLN A 139 -13.14 -19.73 -1.29
C GLN A 139 -14.66 -19.65 -1.48
N GLN A 140 -15.29 -20.74 -1.91
CA GLN A 140 -16.75 -20.80 -2.07
C GLN A 140 -17.49 -20.68 -0.72
N GLU A 141 -16.96 -21.31 0.33
CA GLU A 141 -17.45 -21.13 1.70
C GLU A 141 -17.35 -19.66 2.13
N PHE A 142 -16.17 -19.05 1.97
CA PHE A 142 -15.94 -17.63 2.26
C PHE A 142 -16.93 -16.73 1.52
N MET A 143 -17.09 -16.92 0.21
CA MET A 143 -17.99 -16.11 -0.62
C MET A 143 -19.46 -16.28 -0.24
N THR A 144 -19.85 -17.49 0.18
CA THR A 144 -21.22 -17.76 0.67
C THR A 144 -21.46 -17.02 1.97
N ALA A 145 -20.56 -17.13 2.94
CA ALA A 145 -20.65 -16.40 4.20
C ALA A 145 -20.64 -14.89 3.99
N ALA A 146 -19.74 -14.36 3.14
CA ALA A 146 -19.64 -12.92 2.85
C ALA A 146 -20.96 -12.33 2.34
N ARG A 147 -21.66 -13.05 1.45
CA ARG A 147 -22.97 -12.63 0.90
C ARG A 147 -24.03 -12.41 1.97
N GLU A 148 -24.06 -13.24 3.02
CA GLU A 148 -25.03 -13.12 4.12
C GLU A 148 -24.86 -11.80 4.90
N PHE A 149 -23.66 -11.21 4.89
CA PHE A 149 -23.37 -9.93 5.53
C PHE A 149 -23.46 -8.72 4.58
N GLY A 150 -23.98 -8.93 3.36
CA GLY A 150 -24.10 -7.90 2.34
C GLY A 150 -22.80 -7.57 1.62
N LEU A 151 -21.85 -8.53 1.58
CA LEU A 151 -20.58 -8.44 0.87
C LEU A 151 -20.63 -9.33 -0.38
N GLY A 152 -21.63 -9.11 -1.23
CA GLY A 152 -21.93 -9.96 -2.39
C GLY A 152 -21.16 -9.59 -3.65
N ASP A 153 -20.93 -8.30 -3.87
CA ASP A 153 -20.09 -7.76 -4.93
C ASP A 153 -19.42 -6.46 -4.44
N GLY A 154 -18.44 -5.95 -5.17
CA GLY A 154 -17.69 -4.79 -4.75
C GLY A 154 -16.49 -4.47 -5.62
N ILE A 155 -15.80 -3.42 -5.23
CA ILE A 155 -14.55 -2.99 -5.85
C ILE A 155 -13.52 -2.79 -4.76
N THR A 156 -12.34 -3.37 -4.96
CA THR A 156 -11.21 -3.18 -4.06
C THR A 156 -10.08 -2.52 -4.83
N THR A 157 -9.50 -1.46 -4.26
CA THR A 157 -8.22 -0.94 -4.69
C THR A 157 -7.14 -1.43 -3.74
N GLY A 158 -6.04 -1.94 -4.29
CA GLY A 158 -4.90 -2.46 -3.55
C GLY A 158 -3.59 -1.82 -4.02
N SER A 159 -2.69 -1.59 -3.08
CA SER A 159 -1.31 -1.23 -3.37
C SER A 159 -0.39 -2.06 -2.47
N ALA A 160 0.69 -2.59 -3.02
CA ALA A 160 1.68 -3.33 -2.26
C ALA A 160 3.08 -2.84 -2.65
N ASP A 161 3.89 -2.57 -1.65
CA ASP A 161 5.32 -2.33 -1.79
C ASP A 161 6.09 -3.34 -0.94
N PRO A 162 6.51 -4.47 -1.54
CA PRO A 162 7.31 -5.48 -0.86
C PRO A 162 8.64 -4.92 -0.32
N SER A 163 9.21 -3.90 -0.97
CA SER A 163 10.47 -3.27 -0.53
C SER A 163 10.29 -2.54 0.80
N CYS A 164 9.13 -1.88 0.95
CA CYS A 164 8.72 -1.24 2.19
C CYS A 164 7.99 -2.20 3.15
N ARG A 165 7.84 -3.49 2.79
CA ARG A 165 7.13 -4.51 3.56
C ARG A 165 5.71 -4.10 3.97
N VAL A 166 5.02 -3.40 3.07
CA VAL A 166 3.72 -2.80 3.36
C VAL A 166 2.74 -3.01 2.22
N ALA A 167 1.47 -3.20 2.55
CA ALA A 167 0.39 -3.17 1.59
C ALA A 167 -0.79 -2.37 2.14
N THR A 168 -1.49 -1.65 1.28
CA THR A 168 -2.74 -0.96 1.57
C THR A 168 -3.86 -1.55 0.73
N PHE A 169 -5.06 -1.54 1.29
CA PHE A 169 -6.26 -1.90 0.56
C PHE A 169 -7.43 -1.02 1.01
N CYS A 170 -8.38 -0.83 0.12
CA CYS A 170 -9.68 -0.25 0.44
C CYS A 170 -10.75 -0.91 -0.40
N SER A 171 -11.77 -1.42 0.27
CA SER A 171 -12.86 -2.20 -0.29
C SER A 171 -14.17 -1.44 -0.15
N PHE A 172 -14.90 -1.33 -1.26
CA PHE A 172 -16.22 -0.73 -1.36
C PHE A 172 -17.18 -1.82 -1.86
N ALA A 173 -18.07 -2.27 -0.99
CA ALA A 173 -18.87 -3.47 -1.21
C ALA A 173 -20.37 -3.18 -1.12
N SER A 174 -21.13 -4.05 -1.78
CA SER A 174 -22.59 -4.01 -1.84
C SER A 174 -23.17 -5.43 -1.83
N ALA A 175 -24.42 -5.55 -1.42
CA ALA A 175 -25.14 -6.83 -1.45
C ALA A 175 -25.51 -7.25 -2.88
N SER A 176 -25.57 -6.29 -3.80
CA SER A 176 -25.97 -6.49 -5.20
C SER A 176 -24.82 -6.16 -6.15
N SER A 177 -24.97 -6.55 -7.42
CA SER A 177 -23.98 -6.31 -8.46
C SER A 177 -23.63 -4.82 -8.59
N VAL A 178 -22.34 -4.53 -8.74
CA VAL A 178 -21.79 -3.18 -8.90
C VAL A 178 -21.48 -2.91 -10.38
N ASP A 179 -21.80 -1.70 -10.85
CA ASP A 179 -21.39 -1.23 -12.18
C ASP A 179 -19.89 -0.95 -12.23
N ALA A 180 -19.12 -1.98 -12.60
CA ALA A 180 -17.67 -1.90 -12.67
C ALA A 180 -17.17 -0.85 -13.67
N ALA A 181 -17.87 -0.63 -14.79
CA ALA A 181 -17.46 0.33 -15.82
C ALA A 181 -17.51 1.77 -15.29
N ARG A 182 -18.51 2.07 -14.46
CA ARG A 182 -18.66 3.38 -13.81
C ARG A 182 -17.70 3.56 -12.62
N TYR A 183 -17.64 2.57 -11.73
CA TYR A 183 -17.02 2.79 -10.41
C TYR A 183 -15.55 2.39 -10.31
N VAL A 184 -15.03 1.50 -11.17
CA VAL A 184 -13.60 1.14 -11.14
C VAL A 184 -12.70 2.37 -11.37
N PRO A 185 -12.93 3.22 -12.40
CA PRO A 185 -12.11 4.41 -12.61
C PRO A 185 -12.19 5.42 -11.44
N LEU A 186 -13.38 5.57 -10.84
CA LEU A 186 -13.60 6.48 -9.70
C LEU A 186 -12.83 6.01 -8.46
N ILE A 187 -12.95 4.73 -8.13
CA ILE A 187 -12.26 4.13 -6.98
C ILE A 187 -10.77 4.02 -7.23
N GLU A 188 -10.31 3.83 -8.47
CA GLU A 188 -8.89 3.87 -8.80
C GLU A 188 -8.30 5.27 -8.56
N TYR A 189 -9.00 6.33 -9.01
CA TYR A 189 -8.57 7.71 -8.79
C TYR A 189 -8.59 8.09 -7.31
N PHE A 190 -9.70 7.83 -6.61
CA PHE A 190 -9.82 8.11 -5.18
C PHE A 190 -8.87 7.25 -4.35
N GLY A 191 -8.72 5.98 -4.73
CA GLY A 191 -7.88 4.98 -4.09
C GLY A 191 -6.44 5.41 -3.94
N TYR A 192 -5.88 6.14 -4.91
CA TYR A 192 -4.56 6.73 -4.79
C TYR A 192 -4.42 7.59 -3.51
N TYR A 193 -5.37 8.49 -3.27
CA TYR A 193 -5.38 9.37 -2.10
C TYR A 193 -5.64 8.58 -0.81
N VAL A 194 -6.52 7.57 -0.87
CA VAL A 194 -6.78 6.65 0.25
C VAL A 194 -5.49 5.95 0.69
N HIS A 195 -4.73 5.38 -0.25
CA HIS A 195 -3.48 4.67 0.05
C HIS A 195 -2.44 5.60 0.66
N MET A 196 -2.30 6.83 0.15
CA MET A 196 -1.39 7.84 0.70
C MET A 196 -1.78 8.25 2.12
N ALA A 197 -3.08 8.45 2.36
CA ALA A 197 -3.58 8.80 3.68
C ALA A 197 -3.42 7.64 4.69
N LEU A 198 -3.69 6.40 4.29
CA LEU A 198 -3.47 5.22 5.13
C LEU A 198 -2.01 5.06 5.54
N LEU A 199 -1.06 5.30 4.61
CA LEU A 199 0.37 5.29 4.92
C LEU A 199 0.77 6.44 5.87
N ARG A 200 0.27 7.66 5.62
CA ARG A 200 0.57 8.85 6.41
C ARG A 200 0.04 8.75 7.84
N THR A 201 -1.14 8.19 8.01
CA THR A 201 -1.86 8.11 9.29
C THR A 201 -1.62 6.80 10.04
N ALA A 202 -0.75 5.94 9.52
CA ALA A 202 -0.33 4.73 10.19
C ALA A 202 0.29 5.06 11.57
N PRO A 203 -0.05 4.33 12.65
CA PRO A 203 0.45 4.62 13.99
C PRO A 203 1.99 4.61 14.02
N ALA A 204 2.59 5.53 14.78
CA ALA A 204 4.04 5.79 14.79
C ALA A 204 4.92 4.56 15.10
N LYS A 205 4.39 3.51 15.75
CA LYS A 205 5.10 2.23 15.91
C LYS A 205 5.37 1.52 14.57
N ALA A 206 4.52 1.72 13.56
CA ALA A 206 4.76 1.30 12.18
C ALA A 206 5.64 2.27 11.38
N GLN A 207 5.78 3.52 11.82
CA GLN A 207 6.65 4.55 11.22
C GLN A 207 8.05 4.64 11.86
N SER A 208 8.33 3.85 12.90
CA SER A 208 9.64 3.79 13.56
C SER A 208 10.76 3.28 12.62
N MET A 209 10.39 2.54 11.59
CA MET A 209 11.32 1.83 10.69
C MET A 209 11.97 2.72 9.62
N ASN A 210 11.44 3.93 9.36
CA ASN A 210 11.85 4.79 8.23
C ASN A 210 12.73 6.00 8.64
N ARG A 211 12.98 6.20 9.95
CA ARG A 211 13.69 7.39 10.44
C ARG A 211 15.21 7.25 10.46
N CYS A 212 15.75 6.06 10.76
CA CYS A 212 17.20 5.80 10.71
C CYS A 212 17.72 5.67 9.27
N VAL A 213 16.96 5.04 8.38
CA VAL A 213 17.34 4.85 6.96
C VAL A 213 17.43 6.19 6.21
N LYS A 214 16.53 7.14 6.49
CA LYS A 214 16.55 8.50 5.91
C LYS A 214 17.72 9.37 6.37
N ARG A 215 18.46 8.99 7.42
CA ARG A 215 19.63 9.73 7.93
C ARG A 215 20.96 9.30 7.30
N LEU A 216 21.01 8.09 6.73
CA LEU A 216 22.20 7.61 6.04
C LEU A 216 22.24 8.15 4.61
N THR A 217 23.38 8.70 4.22
CA THR A 217 23.66 9.09 2.84
C THR A 217 23.82 7.85 1.96
N MET A 218 23.71 8.00 0.64
CA MET A 218 23.89 6.90 -0.30
C MET A 218 25.27 6.22 -0.12
N ARG A 219 26.31 7.01 0.15
CA ARG A 219 27.67 6.50 0.37
C ARG A 219 27.77 5.67 1.66
N GLU A 220 27.09 6.10 2.72
CA GLU A 220 27.01 5.36 3.98
C GLU A 220 26.18 4.07 3.85
N LEU A 221 25.11 4.08 3.04
CA LEU A 221 24.35 2.87 2.73
C LEU A 221 25.19 1.83 1.98
N THR A 222 25.97 2.26 0.98
CA THR A 222 26.90 1.36 0.26
C THR A 222 27.94 0.76 1.21
N ILE A 223 28.51 1.57 2.11
CA ILE A 223 29.50 1.10 3.10
C ILE A 223 28.85 0.11 4.08
N LEU A 224 27.67 0.42 4.61
CA LEU A 224 26.94 -0.45 5.52
C LEU A 224 26.55 -1.78 4.84
N ASN A 225 26.27 -1.77 3.53
CA ASN A 225 26.04 -3.01 2.79
C ASN A 225 27.29 -3.90 2.77
N TRP A 226 28.48 -3.35 2.49
CA TRP A 226 29.71 -4.14 2.54
C TRP A 226 30.07 -4.61 3.94
N VAL A 227 29.77 -3.80 4.96
CA VAL A 227 29.88 -4.17 6.39
C VAL A 227 28.99 -5.38 6.70
N LYS A 228 27.74 -5.38 6.23
CA LYS A 228 26.80 -6.51 6.37
C LYS A 228 27.30 -7.77 5.67
N ASN A 229 27.99 -7.63 4.54
CA ASN A 229 28.63 -8.72 3.81
C ASN A 229 29.99 -9.16 4.40
N GLY A 230 30.34 -8.68 5.61
CA GLY A 230 31.53 -9.12 6.32
C GLY A 230 32.86 -8.52 5.84
N LYS A 231 32.83 -7.55 4.92
CA LYS A 231 34.06 -6.90 4.43
C LYS A 231 34.70 -6.04 5.49
N THR A 232 36.02 -6.01 5.55
CA THR A 232 36.82 -5.12 6.41
C THR A 232 36.86 -3.69 5.84
N ASN A 233 37.21 -2.70 6.66
CA ASN A 233 37.32 -1.31 6.18
C ASN A 233 38.35 -1.16 5.05
N TRP A 234 39.44 -1.94 5.11
CA TRP A 234 40.45 -2.00 4.05
C TRP A 234 39.88 -2.55 2.74
N GLU A 235 39.17 -3.69 2.77
CA GLU A 235 38.54 -4.24 1.56
C GLU A 235 37.52 -3.28 0.95
N ILE A 236 36.70 -2.62 1.78
CA ILE A 236 35.72 -1.63 1.32
C ILE A 236 36.44 -0.44 0.66
N ALA A 237 37.57 -0.02 1.22
CA ALA A 237 38.38 1.06 0.67
C ALA A 237 38.91 0.71 -0.73
N GLN A 238 39.39 -0.52 -0.91
CA GLN A 238 39.81 -1.03 -2.22
C GLN A 238 38.63 -1.08 -3.21
N ILE A 239 37.47 -1.59 -2.79
CA ILE A 239 36.26 -1.69 -3.62
C ILE A 239 35.77 -0.30 -4.07
N MET A 240 35.81 0.69 -3.18
CA MET A 240 35.28 2.04 -3.43
C MET A 240 36.31 3.04 -3.96
N GLY A 241 37.56 2.61 -4.18
CA GLY A 241 38.64 3.47 -4.68
C GLY A 241 38.99 4.65 -3.76
N VAL A 242 38.95 4.46 -2.44
CA VAL A 242 39.30 5.49 -1.44
C VAL A 242 40.22 4.96 -0.36
N THR A 243 40.66 5.83 0.55
CA THR A 243 41.52 5.41 1.68
C THR A 243 40.71 4.72 2.78
N GLU A 244 41.35 3.79 3.50
CA GLU A 244 40.73 3.13 4.66
C GLU A 244 40.32 4.13 5.75
N ARG A 245 41.07 5.22 5.92
CA ARG A 245 40.73 6.32 6.83
C ARG A 245 39.38 6.95 6.49
N THR A 246 39.08 7.12 5.19
CA THR A 246 37.79 7.64 4.71
C THR A 246 36.65 6.67 5.03
N ILE A 247 36.87 5.37 4.88
CA ILE A 247 35.87 4.36 5.24
C ILE A 247 35.60 4.35 6.75
N ARG A 248 36.65 4.42 7.59
CA ARG A 248 36.50 4.49 9.05
C ARG A 248 35.63 5.68 9.48
N PHE A 249 35.87 6.87 8.92
CA PHE A 249 35.06 8.05 9.19
C PHE A 249 33.57 7.83 8.86
N HIS A 250 33.27 7.22 7.72
CA HIS A 250 31.89 6.91 7.35
C HIS A 250 31.26 5.84 8.25
N VAL A 251 32.02 4.83 8.69
CA VAL A 251 31.54 3.80 9.62
C VAL A 251 31.21 4.40 10.99
N GLU A 252 32.03 5.32 11.50
CA GLU A 252 31.75 6.04 12.75
C GLU A 252 30.49 6.93 12.62
N SER A 253 30.33 7.62 11.49
CA SER A 253 29.10 8.37 11.17
C SER A 253 27.87 7.45 11.10
N ILE A 254 27.99 6.27 10.49
CA ILE A 254 26.91 5.27 10.45
C ILE A 254 26.54 4.82 11.87
N PHE A 255 27.52 4.52 12.72
CA PHE A 255 27.27 4.07 14.09
C PHE A 255 26.54 5.15 14.91
N SER A 256 26.99 6.39 14.82
CA SER A 256 26.33 7.53 15.46
C SER A 256 24.89 7.73 14.94
N LYS A 257 24.66 7.59 13.63
CA LYS A 257 23.33 7.77 13.01
C LYS A 257 22.36 6.63 13.31
N LEU A 258 22.88 5.43 13.55
CA LEU A 258 22.11 4.24 13.90
C LEU A 258 22.00 4.02 15.42
N ASP A 259 22.65 4.86 16.22
CA ASP A 259 22.72 4.75 17.69
C ASP A 259 23.26 3.38 18.17
N VAL A 260 24.38 2.96 17.59
CA VAL A 260 25.05 1.69 17.91
C VAL A 260 26.51 1.92 18.25
N THR A 261 27.11 1.02 19.03
CA THR A 261 28.50 1.15 19.50
C THR A 261 29.45 0.14 18.86
N SER A 262 28.92 -0.85 18.12
CA SER A 262 29.73 -1.90 17.50
C SER A 262 29.29 -2.27 16.09
N ARG A 263 30.23 -2.84 15.34
CA ARG A 263 29.98 -3.35 13.98
C ARG A 263 28.90 -4.41 13.95
N SER A 264 28.92 -5.35 14.89
CA SER A 264 27.92 -6.42 14.98
C SER A 264 26.53 -5.87 15.27
N GLN A 265 26.43 -4.86 16.15
CA GLN A 265 25.16 -4.15 16.37
C GLN A 265 24.70 -3.43 15.11
N ALA A 266 25.59 -2.71 14.41
CA ALA A 266 25.24 -2.06 13.14
C ALA A 266 24.72 -3.05 12.08
N VAL A 267 25.31 -4.24 12.01
CA VAL A 267 24.85 -5.33 11.13
C VAL A 267 23.49 -5.87 11.58
N ALA A 268 23.31 -6.15 12.87
CA ALA A 268 22.03 -6.63 13.41
C ALA A 268 20.92 -5.59 13.16
N THR A 269 21.17 -4.32 13.44
CA THR A 269 20.27 -3.20 13.13
C THR A 269 19.98 -3.13 11.63
N ALA A 270 20.99 -3.26 10.76
CA ALA A 270 20.79 -3.25 9.31
C ALA A 270 19.88 -4.40 8.83
N ILE A 271 20.03 -5.59 9.40
CA ILE A 271 19.22 -6.77 9.09
C ILE A 271 17.78 -6.60 9.60
N GLU A 272 17.62 -6.20 10.87
CA GLU A 272 16.33 -5.95 11.51
C GLU A 272 15.51 -4.89 10.76
N HIS A 273 16.18 -3.84 10.29
CA HIS A 273 15.58 -2.71 9.60
C HIS A 273 15.44 -2.93 8.08
N GLY A 274 15.82 -4.09 7.54
CA GLY A 274 15.65 -4.42 6.12
C GLY A 274 16.46 -3.55 5.16
N LEU A 275 17.65 -3.08 5.58
CA LEU A 275 18.48 -2.22 4.75
C LEU A 275 18.90 -2.95 3.45
N PRO A 276 18.69 -2.33 2.27
CA PRO A 276 18.82 -2.99 0.99
C PRO A 276 20.24 -3.53 0.77
N ASN A 277 20.34 -4.72 0.16
CA ASN A 277 21.58 -5.22 -0.41
C ASN A 277 21.90 -4.43 -1.67
N VAL A 278 22.60 -3.30 -1.54
CA VAL A 278 23.08 -2.54 -2.70
C VAL A 278 24.43 -3.12 -3.11
N VAL A 279 24.39 -4.22 -3.86
CA VAL A 279 25.57 -4.76 -4.56
C VAL A 279 25.66 -4.09 -5.93
#